data_AF-A0A820WRC6-F1
#
_entry.id   AF-A0A820WRC6-F1
#
_cell.length_a   1.000
_cell.length_b   1.000
_cell.length_c   1.000
_cell.angle_alpha   90.00
_cell.angle_beta   90.00
_cell.angle_gamma   90.00
#
_symmetry.space_group_name_H-M   'P 1'
#
loop_
_entity.id
_entity.type
_entity.pdbx_description
1 polymer ?
#
loop_
_entity_poly.entity_id
_entity_poly.type
_entity_poly.pdbx_seq_one_letter_code
_entity_poly.pdbx_strand_id
1 'polypeptide(L)'
;ISLDEIFLTDGECPPTDWCDFETSFCGWINDTTSDFYWTRTQKATDSIGTGPTTDHTTGTDRGYYIYIETSSPQIRGQKARLISPMYTQASSVCLKFHYHMYGPSIGSLNVLIAGTQRLLWTKSGNLGNRWRYGHVTVSSNDQYQIAFEGVVGSSFQGDIAVDDISLVNGPCEEEGSCNFED
;
A
#
# COMPACT_ATOMS: atom_id res chain seq x y z
N ILE A 1 -7.00 -4.49 35.77
CA ILE A 1 -6.17 -4.23 34.59
C ILE A 1 -5.10 -3.25 35.06
N SER A 2 -3.88 -3.72 35.26
CA SER A 2 -2.72 -2.84 35.39
C SER A 2 -2.19 -2.61 33.97
N LEU A 3 -1.91 -1.37 33.64
CA LEU A 3 -1.09 -1.04 32.47
C LEU A 3 0.37 -1.14 32.93
N ASP A 4 1.18 -1.89 32.18
CA ASP A 4 2.62 -1.96 32.39
C ASP A 4 3.28 -0.62 32.00
N GLU A 5 4.48 -0.37 32.54
CA GLU A 5 5.19 0.91 32.52
C GLU A 5 5.31 1.52 31.12
N ILE A 6 4.86 2.78 30.99
CA ILE A 6 5.02 3.59 29.78
C ILE A 6 6.37 4.32 29.89
N PHE A 7 7.32 3.96 29.04
CA PHE A 7 8.56 4.71 28.88
C PHE A 7 8.38 5.77 27.80
N LEU A 8 8.50 7.04 28.19
CA LEU A 8 8.56 8.17 27.27
C LEU A 8 10.03 8.48 27.00
N THR A 9 10.48 8.30 25.75
CA THR A 9 11.82 8.70 25.30
C THR A 9 11.73 9.99 24.51
N ASP A 10 12.65 10.93 24.73
CA ASP A 10 12.80 12.10 23.86
C ASP A 10 13.28 11.67 22.47
N GLY A 11 12.52 12.01 21.43
CA GLY A 11 12.84 11.68 20.04
C GLY A 11 11.59 11.49 19.17
N GLU A 12 11.79 11.27 17.87
CA GLU A 12 10.71 10.80 16.99
C GLU A 12 10.36 9.36 17.35
N CYS A 13 9.07 9.03 17.39
CA CYS A 13 8.64 7.65 17.59
C CYS A 13 9.17 6.76 16.45
N PRO A 14 9.55 5.50 16.74
CA PRO A 14 9.90 4.56 15.68
C PRO A 14 8.79 4.48 14.63
N PRO A 15 9.13 4.27 13.35
CA PRO A 15 8.14 4.09 12.32
C PRO A 15 7.25 2.89 12.66
N THR A 16 5.94 3.03 12.44
CA THR A 16 4.98 1.97 12.72
C THR A 16 5.04 0.91 11.63
N ASP A 17 5.20 -0.36 12.03
CA ASP A 17 5.21 -1.50 11.12
C ASP A 17 3.80 -1.91 10.63
N TRP A 18 2.74 -1.19 11.02
CA TRP A 18 1.35 -1.44 10.67
C TRP A 18 0.64 -0.15 10.25
N CYS A 19 -0.19 -0.21 9.21
CA CYS A 19 -1.08 0.88 8.82
C CYS A 19 -2.34 0.36 8.12
N ASP A 20 -3.47 0.52 8.80
CA ASP A 20 -4.84 0.24 8.32
C ASP A 20 -5.58 1.51 7.85
N PHE A 21 -4.88 2.65 7.82
CA PHE A 21 -5.41 3.96 7.47
C PHE A 21 -6.62 4.46 8.28
N GLU A 22 -7.03 3.81 9.38
CA GLU A 22 -8.27 4.14 10.09
C GLU A 22 -8.25 5.51 10.76
N THR A 23 -7.07 5.96 11.18
CA THR A 23 -6.91 7.25 11.89
C THR A 23 -6.08 8.26 11.11
N SER A 24 -5.13 7.80 10.28
CA SER A 24 -4.16 8.65 9.59
C SER A 24 -3.46 7.88 8.46
N PHE A 25 -2.45 8.48 7.83
CA PHE A 25 -1.53 7.75 6.95
C PHE A 25 -0.41 7.01 7.70
N CYS A 26 -0.42 6.95 9.03
CA CYS A 26 0.59 6.25 9.85
C CYS A 26 2.04 6.67 9.53
N GLY A 27 2.25 7.96 9.25
CA GLY A 27 3.55 8.51 8.86
C GLY A 27 3.93 8.30 7.39
N TRP A 28 3.14 7.58 6.61
CA TRP A 28 3.28 7.58 5.15
C TRP A 28 2.93 8.96 4.58
N ILE A 29 3.66 9.38 3.57
CA ILE A 29 3.52 10.71 2.96
C ILE A 29 3.36 10.60 1.46
N ASN A 30 2.52 11.46 0.89
CA ASN A 30 2.46 11.62 -0.55
C ASN A 30 3.76 12.25 -1.06
N ASP A 31 4.34 11.65 -2.09
CA ASP A 31 5.52 12.18 -2.75
C ASP A 31 5.15 13.43 -3.55
N THR A 32 5.63 14.59 -3.11
CA THR A 32 5.33 15.88 -3.73
C THR A 32 5.86 16.02 -5.16
N THR A 33 6.75 15.12 -5.60
CA THR A 33 7.27 15.08 -6.97
C THR A 33 6.44 14.21 -7.92
N SER A 34 5.41 13.53 -7.42
CA SER A 34 4.48 12.74 -8.24
C SER A 34 3.51 13.63 -9.03
N ASP A 35 2.91 13.07 -10.09
CA ASP A 35 1.95 13.79 -10.93
C ASP A 35 0.65 14.12 -10.18
N PHE A 36 0.27 13.24 -9.25
CA PHE A 36 -0.87 13.39 -8.35
C PHE A 36 -0.68 12.53 -7.09
N TYR A 37 -1.68 12.47 -6.22
CA TYR A 37 -1.56 11.92 -4.88
C TYR A 37 -2.55 10.79 -4.59
N TRP A 38 -2.13 9.88 -3.70
CA TRP A 38 -3.02 8.94 -3.05
C TRP A 38 -3.98 9.69 -2.12
N THR A 39 -5.25 9.31 -2.17
CA THR A 39 -6.30 9.90 -1.34
C THR A 39 -6.82 8.87 -0.37
N ARG A 40 -6.99 9.27 0.90
CA ARG A 40 -7.61 8.46 1.95
C ARG A 40 -9.12 8.69 1.97
N THR A 41 -9.92 7.64 1.94
CA THR A 41 -11.37 7.73 1.85
C THR A 41 -12.07 6.63 2.65
N GLN A 42 -13.33 6.87 3.02
CA GLN A 42 -14.28 5.84 3.50
C GLN A 42 -15.30 5.47 2.43
N LYS A 43 -15.41 6.29 1.40
CA LYS A 43 -16.46 6.19 0.38
C LYS A 43 -15.98 5.28 -0.75
N ALA A 44 -16.91 4.53 -1.33
CA ALA A 44 -16.75 3.97 -2.67
C ALA A 44 -16.20 5.05 -3.63
N THR A 45 -15.35 4.65 -4.57
CA THR A 45 -14.70 5.63 -5.46
C THR A 45 -15.75 6.37 -6.30
N ASP A 46 -15.47 7.64 -6.64
CA ASP A 46 -16.44 8.50 -7.33
C ASP A 46 -16.76 7.98 -8.75
N SER A 47 -15.88 7.15 -9.29
CA SER A 47 -16.03 6.46 -10.57
C SER A 47 -17.01 5.28 -10.47
N ILE A 48 -18.16 5.42 -11.14
CA ILE A 48 -19.19 4.38 -11.18
C ILE A 48 -18.63 3.08 -11.77
N GLY A 49 -18.70 2.00 -10.98
CA GLY A 49 -18.32 0.66 -11.42
C GLY A 49 -16.83 0.31 -11.25
N THR A 50 -16.09 1.10 -10.47
CA THR A 50 -14.69 0.83 -10.11
C THR A 50 -14.44 0.92 -8.62
N GLY A 51 -13.23 0.56 -8.21
CA GLY A 51 -12.79 0.59 -6.82
C GLY A 51 -13.53 -0.41 -5.92
N PRO A 52 -13.12 -0.52 -4.65
CA PRO A 52 -13.83 -1.30 -3.66
C PRO A 52 -15.11 -0.57 -3.21
N THR A 53 -16.18 -1.32 -2.97
CA THR A 53 -17.41 -0.79 -2.35
C THR A 53 -17.30 -0.63 -0.83
N THR A 54 -16.33 -1.31 -0.23
CA THR A 54 -16.10 -1.36 1.22
C THR A 54 -14.62 -1.48 1.51
N ASP A 55 -14.21 -0.91 2.63
CA ASP A 55 -12.90 -1.08 3.24
C ASP A 55 -12.53 -2.55 3.51
N HIS A 56 -11.23 -2.90 3.52
CA HIS A 56 -10.81 -4.27 3.78
C HIS A 56 -10.82 -4.59 5.28
N THR A 57 -10.22 -3.71 6.10
CA THR A 57 -10.05 -3.88 7.55
C THR A 57 -11.36 -4.20 8.27
N THR A 58 -12.41 -3.42 7.99
CA THR A 58 -13.71 -3.53 8.64
C THR A 58 -14.73 -4.31 7.83
N GLY A 59 -14.50 -4.47 6.51
CA GLY A 59 -15.51 -4.98 5.58
C GLY A 59 -16.74 -4.07 5.47
N THR A 60 -16.64 -2.81 5.88
CA THR A 60 -17.74 -1.84 5.91
C THR A 60 -17.49 -0.63 5.02
N ASP A 61 -18.51 0.18 4.79
CA ASP A 61 -18.44 1.50 4.15
C ASP A 61 -17.93 2.60 5.10
N ARG A 62 -17.41 2.23 6.27
CA ARG A 62 -16.93 3.15 7.31
C ARG A 62 -15.44 3.07 7.59
N GLY A 63 -14.79 1.97 7.21
CA GLY A 63 -13.33 1.87 7.32
C GLY A 63 -12.64 2.72 6.27
N TYR A 64 -11.34 2.95 6.46
CA TYR A 64 -10.56 3.81 5.60
C TYR A 64 -9.52 3.01 4.82
N TYR A 65 -9.43 3.30 3.53
CA TYR A 65 -8.35 2.84 2.68
C TYR A 65 -7.79 4.01 1.87
N ILE A 66 -6.67 3.77 1.19
CA ILE A 66 -6.12 4.72 0.21
C ILE A 66 -6.43 4.27 -1.20
N TYR A 67 -6.65 5.22 -2.10
CA TYR A 67 -6.85 4.93 -3.52
C TYR A 67 -6.27 6.03 -4.41
N ILE A 68 -6.06 5.67 -5.67
CA ILE A 68 -5.86 6.63 -6.76
C ILE A 68 -7.18 6.83 -7.51
N GLU A 69 -7.54 8.09 -7.72
CA GLU A 69 -8.62 8.47 -8.62
C GLU A 69 -8.03 8.65 -10.02
N THR A 70 -8.54 7.89 -10.99
CA THR A 70 -8.00 7.88 -12.36
C THR A 70 -8.83 8.68 -13.36
N SER A 71 -9.94 9.27 -12.92
CA SER A 71 -10.77 10.15 -13.74
C SER A 71 -10.10 11.47 -14.11
N SER A 72 -10.79 12.32 -14.87
CA SER A 72 -10.25 13.62 -15.27
C SER A 72 -9.87 14.46 -14.04
N PRO A 73 -8.69 15.10 -13.99
CA PRO A 73 -7.79 15.41 -15.12
C PRO A 73 -6.67 14.39 -15.40
N GLN A 74 -6.68 13.21 -14.78
CA GLN A 74 -5.58 12.25 -14.91
C GLN A 74 -5.48 11.66 -16.33
N ILE A 75 -4.25 11.51 -16.81
CA ILE A 75 -3.93 10.92 -18.12
C ILE A 75 -3.07 9.67 -17.98
N ARG A 76 -3.18 8.80 -18.97
CA ARG A 76 -2.44 7.53 -19.02
C ARG A 76 -0.95 7.70 -18.74
N GLY A 77 -0.45 6.90 -17.81
CA GLY A 77 0.97 6.86 -17.45
C GLY A 77 1.36 7.81 -16.32
N GLN A 78 0.48 8.71 -15.88
CA GLN A 78 0.71 9.50 -14.67
C GLN A 78 0.82 8.61 -13.44
N LYS A 79 1.58 9.07 -12.45
CA LYS A 79 1.95 8.31 -11.27
C LYS A 79 1.61 9.06 -9.99
N ALA A 80 1.12 8.32 -9.01
CA ALA A 80 1.05 8.76 -7.62
C ALA A 80 1.90 7.84 -6.76
N ARG A 81 2.77 8.40 -5.90
CA ARG A 81 3.58 7.63 -4.96
C ARG A 81 3.24 7.99 -3.52
N LEU A 82 2.96 6.97 -2.72
CA LEU A 82 2.90 7.08 -1.26
C LEU A 82 4.16 6.45 -0.68
N ILE A 83 4.93 7.24 0.06
CA ILE A 83 6.26 6.88 0.59
C ILE A 83 6.14 6.60 2.09
N SER A 84 6.74 5.50 2.54
CA SER A 84 6.80 5.13 3.96
C SER A 84 7.66 6.08 4.78
N PRO A 85 7.56 6.03 6.12
CA PRO A 85 8.64 6.48 6.99
C PRO A 85 10.00 5.85 6.62
N MET A 86 11.08 6.47 7.09
CA MET A 86 12.43 5.94 6.90
C MET A 86 12.66 4.72 7.79
N TYR A 87 12.97 3.58 7.17
CA TYR A 87 13.37 2.36 7.87
C TYR A 87 14.90 2.23 7.88
N THR A 88 15.42 1.60 8.93
CA THR A 88 16.84 1.22 9.01
C THR A 88 17.15 0.08 8.06
N GLN A 89 18.45 -0.19 7.82
CA GLN A 89 18.91 -1.35 7.05
C GLN A 89 18.19 -2.65 7.47
N ALA A 90 17.78 -3.45 6.49
CA ALA A 90 17.13 -4.73 6.73
C ALA A 90 17.67 -5.79 5.77
N SER A 91 18.13 -6.93 6.31
CA SER A 91 18.54 -8.08 5.50
C SER A 91 17.35 -8.72 4.79
N SER A 92 16.20 -8.83 5.48
CA SER A 92 14.95 -9.33 4.93
C SER A 92 13.76 -8.93 5.80
N VAL A 93 12.79 -8.23 5.23
CA VAL A 93 11.50 -7.89 5.84
C VAL A 93 10.39 -8.23 4.84
N CYS A 94 9.32 -8.86 5.31
CA CYS A 94 8.16 -9.17 4.50
C CYS A 94 7.17 -8.01 4.59
N LEU A 95 7.04 -7.25 3.50
CA LEU A 95 5.95 -6.30 3.32
C LEU A 95 4.70 -7.08 2.92
N LYS A 96 3.59 -6.86 3.63
CA LYS A 96 2.28 -7.44 3.37
C LYS A 96 1.26 -6.31 3.25
N PHE A 97 0.28 -6.46 2.38
CA PHE A 97 -0.74 -5.45 2.13
C PHE A 97 -1.96 -6.06 1.44
N HIS A 98 -3.09 -5.37 1.52
CA HIS A 98 -4.26 -5.66 0.71
C HIS A 98 -4.38 -4.64 -0.42
N TYR A 99 -4.85 -5.09 -1.58
CA TYR A 99 -5.05 -4.24 -2.74
C TYR A 99 -6.31 -4.61 -3.52
N HIS A 100 -6.93 -3.63 -4.15
CA HIS A 100 -8.10 -3.81 -5.01
C HIS A 100 -7.85 -3.16 -6.37
N MET A 101 -8.10 -3.92 -7.43
CA MET A 101 -7.82 -3.52 -8.82
C MET A 101 -8.96 -4.02 -9.72
N TYR A 102 -10.01 -3.22 -9.83
CA TYR A 102 -11.21 -3.57 -10.60
C TYR A 102 -11.64 -2.44 -11.53
N GLY A 103 -11.64 -2.75 -12.82
CA GLY A 103 -12.06 -1.83 -13.87
C GLY A 103 -11.42 -2.17 -15.22
N PRO A 104 -12.04 -1.80 -16.35
CA PRO A 104 -11.54 -2.11 -17.69
C PRO A 104 -10.28 -1.35 -18.07
N SER A 105 -9.93 -0.27 -17.36
CA SER A 105 -8.77 0.58 -17.68
C SER A 105 -7.77 0.70 -16.53
N ILE A 106 -7.70 -0.33 -15.67
CA ILE A 106 -6.71 -0.41 -14.60
C ILE A 106 -5.30 -0.37 -15.18
N GLY A 107 -4.47 0.52 -14.65
CA GLY A 107 -3.05 0.58 -14.97
C GLY A 107 -2.28 -0.44 -14.14
N SER A 108 -1.36 0.05 -13.30
CA SER A 108 -0.45 -0.80 -12.53
C SER A 108 -0.29 -0.32 -11.09
N LEU A 109 -0.16 -1.27 -10.17
CA LEU A 109 0.30 -1.04 -8.80
C LEU A 109 1.71 -1.60 -8.67
N ASN A 110 2.65 -0.75 -8.26
CA ASN A 110 4.04 -1.10 -8.06
C ASN A 110 4.45 -0.89 -6.60
N VAL A 111 5.30 -1.77 -6.08
CA VAL A 111 6.05 -1.55 -4.84
C VAL A 111 7.51 -1.39 -5.20
N LEU A 112 8.14 -0.31 -4.72
CA LEU A 112 9.51 0.04 -5.04
C LEU A 112 10.28 0.62 -3.85
N ILE A 113 11.61 0.54 -3.90
CA ILE A 113 12.47 1.33 -3.00
C ILE A 113 12.52 2.76 -3.53
N ALA A 114 12.03 3.73 -2.76
CA ALA A 114 11.81 5.10 -3.23
C ALA A 114 13.10 5.77 -3.76
N GLY A 115 14.19 5.71 -2.99
CA GLY A 115 15.45 6.39 -3.33
C GLY A 115 16.17 5.82 -4.55
N THR A 116 16.04 4.52 -4.83
CA THR A 116 16.70 3.86 -5.97
C THR A 116 15.74 3.54 -7.12
N GLN A 117 14.44 3.73 -6.91
CA GLN A 117 13.35 3.29 -7.79
C GLN A 117 13.41 1.81 -8.17
N ARG A 118 14.06 0.98 -7.34
CA ARG A 118 14.15 -0.47 -7.60
C ARG A 118 12.76 -1.10 -7.41
N LEU A 119 12.21 -1.63 -8.50
CA LEU A 119 10.94 -2.36 -8.49
C LEU A 119 11.08 -3.69 -7.72
N LEU A 120 10.18 -3.91 -6.76
CA LEU A 120 10.13 -5.12 -5.94
C LEU A 120 8.92 -5.99 -6.31
N TRP A 121 7.77 -5.36 -6.58
CA TRP A 121 6.52 -6.06 -6.88
C TRP A 121 5.69 -5.25 -7.86
N THR A 122 4.94 -5.94 -8.72
CA THR A 122 3.99 -5.29 -9.64
C THR A 122 2.79 -6.17 -9.95
N LYS A 123 1.62 -5.54 -10.07
CA LYS A 123 0.42 -6.10 -10.70
C LYS A 123 -0.21 -5.07 -11.62
N SER A 124 -0.84 -5.55 -12.68
CA SER A 124 -1.45 -4.69 -13.70
C SER A 124 -2.79 -5.25 -14.15
N GLY A 125 -3.65 -4.36 -14.64
CA GLY A 125 -4.94 -4.70 -15.24
C GLY A 125 -6.02 -5.11 -14.24
N ASN A 126 -7.17 -5.51 -14.78
CA ASN A 126 -8.33 -5.92 -14.00
C ASN A 126 -8.08 -7.27 -13.31
N LEU A 127 -8.19 -7.29 -11.99
CA LEU A 127 -8.03 -8.49 -11.18
C LEU A 127 -9.35 -8.91 -10.48
N GLY A 128 -10.47 -8.33 -10.89
CA GLY A 128 -11.80 -8.64 -10.39
C GLY A 128 -12.19 -7.81 -9.16
N ASN A 129 -13.49 -7.74 -8.90
CA ASN A 129 -14.05 -6.96 -7.80
C ASN A 129 -13.91 -7.69 -6.46
N ARG A 130 -12.68 -7.77 -5.96
CA ARG A 130 -12.37 -8.27 -4.62
C ARG A 130 -11.03 -7.73 -4.16
N TRP A 131 -10.91 -7.53 -2.85
CA TRP A 131 -9.62 -7.33 -2.21
C TRP A 131 -8.74 -8.57 -2.43
N ARG A 132 -7.44 -8.32 -2.62
CA ARG A 132 -6.42 -9.32 -2.83
C ARG A 132 -5.27 -9.08 -1.88
N TYR A 133 -4.66 -10.16 -1.45
CA TYR A 133 -3.48 -10.13 -0.61
C TYR A 133 -2.22 -10.03 -1.48
N GLY A 134 -1.33 -9.11 -1.14
CA GLY A 134 -0.03 -8.91 -1.75
C GLY A 134 1.06 -8.99 -0.69
N HIS A 135 2.19 -9.58 -1.06
CA HIS A 135 3.37 -9.59 -0.22
C HIS A 135 4.65 -9.53 -1.06
N VAL A 136 5.73 -9.00 -0.49
CA VAL A 136 7.04 -8.97 -1.14
C VAL A 136 8.15 -8.87 -0.10
N THR A 137 9.22 -9.65 -0.30
CA THR A 137 10.43 -9.55 0.50
C THR A 137 11.21 -8.30 0.13
N VAL A 138 11.47 -7.45 1.12
CA VAL A 138 12.24 -6.22 1.02
C VAL A 138 13.60 -6.44 1.69
N SER A 139 14.67 -6.07 1.00
CA SER A 139 16.03 -6.08 1.55
C SER A 139 16.77 -4.83 1.11
N SER A 140 17.53 -4.22 2.01
CA SER A 140 18.33 -3.04 1.73
C SER A 140 19.58 -3.03 2.60
N ASN A 141 20.72 -2.63 2.03
CA ASN A 141 21.97 -2.45 2.76
C ASN A 141 22.11 -1.06 3.43
N ASP A 142 21.24 -0.13 3.04
CA ASP A 142 21.19 1.23 3.56
C ASP A 142 19.80 1.49 4.17
N GLN A 143 19.65 2.63 4.85
CA GLN A 143 18.31 3.13 5.20
C GLN A 143 17.44 3.24 3.94
N TYR A 144 16.17 2.90 4.06
CA TYR A 144 15.29 2.81 2.91
C TYR A 144 13.87 3.27 3.23
N GLN A 145 13.17 3.68 2.17
CA GLN A 145 11.74 3.92 2.18
C GLN A 145 11.10 3.06 1.09
N ILE A 146 9.93 2.52 1.40
CA ILE A 146 9.09 1.78 0.48
C ILE A 146 8.12 2.78 -0.14
N ALA A 147 7.84 2.65 -1.43
CA ALA A 147 6.81 3.41 -2.11
C ALA A 147 5.79 2.50 -2.77
N PHE A 148 4.51 2.80 -2.54
CA PHE A 148 3.40 2.31 -3.35
C PHE A 148 3.18 3.30 -4.50
N GLU A 149 3.47 2.87 -5.73
CA GLU A 149 3.26 3.66 -6.95
C GLU A 149 2.05 3.14 -7.71
N GLY A 150 1.02 3.98 -7.80
CA GLY A 150 -0.15 3.76 -8.65
C GLY A 150 0.05 4.43 -10.00
N VAL A 151 -0.14 3.69 -11.10
CA VAL A 151 0.00 4.18 -12.47
C VAL A 151 -1.36 4.23 -13.15
N VAL A 152 -1.72 5.40 -13.69
CA VAL A 152 -2.99 5.62 -14.40
C VAL A 152 -3.01 4.80 -15.69
N GLY A 153 -4.07 4.00 -15.87
CA GLY A 153 -4.29 3.23 -17.08
C GLY A 153 -4.90 4.06 -18.22
N SER A 154 -5.70 3.44 -19.09
CA SER A 154 -6.15 4.07 -20.33
C SER A 154 -7.38 4.98 -20.22
N SER A 155 -8.08 4.98 -19.08
CA SER A 155 -9.33 5.71 -18.85
C SER A 155 -9.63 5.83 -17.34
N PHE A 156 -10.70 6.54 -17.00
CA PHE A 156 -11.18 6.84 -15.64
C PHE A 156 -11.61 5.62 -14.82
N GLN A 157 -11.80 4.48 -15.46
CA GLN A 157 -12.26 3.25 -14.79
C GLN A 157 -11.07 2.40 -14.34
N GLY A 158 -10.09 3.05 -13.70
CA GLY A 158 -8.78 2.50 -13.41
C GLY A 158 -8.34 2.63 -11.95
N ASP A 159 -9.27 2.86 -11.02
CA ASP A 159 -8.94 3.08 -9.61
C ASP A 159 -8.25 1.88 -8.99
N ILE A 160 -7.19 2.16 -8.23
CA ILE A 160 -6.43 1.17 -7.48
C ILE A 160 -6.50 1.57 -6.02
N ALA A 161 -6.85 0.63 -5.16
CA ALA A 161 -6.87 0.83 -3.71
C ALA A 161 -5.84 -0.06 -3.01
N VAL A 162 -5.32 0.44 -1.89
CA VAL A 162 -4.41 -0.27 -0.97
C VAL A 162 -4.89 -0.07 0.46
N ASP A 163 -4.75 -1.12 1.27
CA ASP A 163 -5.15 -1.13 2.67
C ASP A 163 -4.29 -2.12 3.47
N ASP A 164 -4.37 -2.09 4.80
CA ASP A 164 -3.79 -3.08 5.72
C ASP A 164 -2.29 -3.38 5.47
N ILE A 165 -1.47 -2.34 5.46
CA ILE A 165 -0.03 -2.47 5.26
C ILE A 165 0.61 -3.00 6.54
N SER A 166 1.47 -4.00 6.41
CA SER A 166 2.31 -4.47 7.51
C SER A 166 3.71 -4.88 7.09
N LEU A 167 4.67 -4.67 7.98
CA LEU A 167 6.04 -5.16 7.86
C LEU A 167 6.29 -6.20 8.94
N VAL A 168 6.82 -7.36 8.53
CA VAL A 168 7.18 -8.43 9.45
C VAL A 168 8.64 -8.80 9.22
N ASN A 169 9.42 -8.92 10.28
CA ASN A 169 10.82 -9.35 10.19
C ASN A 169 10.92 -10.74 9.55
N GLY A 170 11.88 -10.90 8.63
CA GLY A 170 12.10 -12.13 7.87
C GLY A 170 11.58 -12.06 6.43
N PRO A 171 11.93 -13.03 5.58
CA PRO A 171 11.41 -13.11 4.22
C PRO A 171 9.91 -13.43 4.21
N CYS A 172 9.22 -13.06 3.13
CA CYS A 172 7.88 -13.57 2.90
C CYS A 172 7.95 -15.08 2.63
N GLU A 173 7.01 -15.82 3.21
CA GLU A 173 6.81 -17.23 2.89
C GLU A 173 6.38 -17.35 1.43
N GLU A 174 7.00 -18.25 0.68
CA GLU A 174 6.55 -18.59 -0.68
C GLU A 174 5.19 -19.28 -0.61
N GLU A 175 4.23 -18.86 -1.45
CA GLU A 175 2.95 -19.55 -1.57
C GLU A 175 3.20 -20.99 -2.06
N GLY A 176 3.18 -21.96 -1.13
CA GLY A 176 3.44 -23.38 -1.42
C GLY A 176 4.46 -24.07 -0.53
N SER A 177 5.05 -23.40 0.47
CA SER A 177 5.89 -24.06 1.48
C SER A 177 5.05 -24.87 2.48
N CYS A 178 4.41 -25.95 2.02
CA CYS A 178 3.98 -27.04 2.91
C CYS A 178 5.20 -27.91 3.23
N ASN A 179 6.04 -27.52 4.19
CA ASN A 179 6.99 -28.47 4.78
C ASN A 179 6.25 -29.30 5.85
N PHE A 180 5.68 -30.43 5.43
CA PHE A 180 5.21 -31.48 6.33
C PHE A 180 6.41 -32.20 6.98
N GLU A 181 7.18 -31.48 7.79
CA GLU A 181 8.09 -32.10 8.74
C GLU A 181 7.38 -32.10 10.10
N ASP A 182 6.55 -33.14 10.30
CA ASP A 182 6.32 -33.85 11.57
C ASP A 182 5.67 -35.21 11.29
#